data_AF-A0A371QWK8-F1
#
_entry.id   AF-A0A371QWK8-F1
#
_cell.length_a   1.000
_cell.length_b   1.000
_cell.length_c   1.000
_cell.angle_alpha   90.00
_cell.angle_beta   90.00
_cell.angle_gamma   90.00
#
_symmetry.space_group_name_H-M   'P 1'
#
loop_
_entity.id
_entity.type
_entity.pdbx_description
1 polymer ?
#
loop_
_entity_poly.entity_id
_entity_poly.type
_entity_poly.pdbx_seq_one_letter_code
_entity_poly.pdbx_strand_id
1 'polypeptide(L)'
;MPIVKIHLDDRGEPIARIVEEDGLYVVSMDVFKEVGRFPEGGETLEITERYKIVVKKRELMGGVCEFVYFQFPGGTQLINVKYVGSDPPEAVIPALAEAVDEEVSPGEKNRDN
;
A
#
# COMPACT_ATOMS: atom_id res chain seq x y z
N MET A 1 10.56 -7.51 21.80
CA MET A 1 11.38 -6.82 20.77
C MET A 1 10.82 -7.25 19.43
N PRO A 2 10.41 -6.30 18.58
CA PRO A 2 9.83 -6.62 17.28
C PRO A 2 10.86 -7.32 16.40
N ILE A 3 10.44 -8.35 15.68
CA ILE A 3 11.28 -9.04 14.71
C ILE A 3 11.07 -8.36 13.36
N VAL A 4 12.14 -7.81 12.78
CA VAL A 4 12.11 -7.18 11.45
C VAL A 4 12.73 -8.12 10.43
N LYS A 5 11.99 -8.43 9.37
CA LYS A 5 12.42 -9.26 8.25
C LYS A 5 12.22 -8.49 6.93
N ILE A 6 13.13 -8.70 5.99
CA ILE A 6 12.98 -8.23 4.61
C ILE A 6 12.67 -9.47 3.77
N HIS A 7 11.58 -9.41 3.01
CA HIS A 7 11.20 -10.44 2.06
C HIS A 7 11.75 -10.09 0.67
N LEU A 8 12.43 -11.04 0.05
CA LEU A 8 13.06 -10.90 -1.26
C LEU A 8 12.27 -11.68 -2.32
N ASP A 9 12.24 -11.19 -3.56
CA ASP A 9 11.74 -11.96 -4.70
C ASP A 9 12.77 -13.01 -5.17
N ASP A 10 12.41 -13.80 -6.20
CA ASP A 10 13.28 -14.83 -6.79
C ASP A 10 14.58 -14.26 -7.39
N ARG A 11 14.66 -12.95 -7.62
CA ARG A 11 15.84 -12.24 -8.13
C ARG A 11 16.69 -11.65 -6.99
N GLY A 12 16.24 -11.78 -5.74
CA GLY A 12 16.89 -11.23 -4.56
C GLY A 12 16.54 -9.76 -4.27
N GLU A 13 15.55 -9.20 -4.96
CA GLU A 13 15.13 -7.81 -4.76
C GLU A 13 14.16 -7.70 -3.57
N PRO A 14 14.31 -6.70 -2.68
CA PRO A 14 13.43 -6.52 -1.54
C PRO A 14 12.04 -6.05 -1.99
N ILE A 15 11.02 -6.88 -1.74
CA ILE A 15 9.63 -6.58 -2.13
C ILE A 15 8.72 -6.25 -0.95
N ALA A 16 9.06 -6.69 0.27
CA ALA A 16 8.31 -6.34 1.46
C ALA A 16 9.19 -6.26 2.72
N ARG A 17 8.77 -5.42 3.68
CA ARG A 17 9.28 -5.39 5.05
C ARG A 17 8.21 -5.93 5.98
N ILE A 18 8.58 -6.85 6.84
CA ILE A 18 7.69 -7.52 7.79
C ILE A 18 8.17 -7.19 9.19
N VAL A 19 7.27 -6.68 10.02
CA VAL A 19 7.48 -6.52 11.46
C VAL A 19 6.48 -7.40 12.19
N GLU A 20 6.96 -8.22 13.11
CA GLU A 20 6.13 -9.09 13.95
C GLU A 20 6.25 -8.67 15.41
N GLU A 21 5.12 -8.46 16.07
CA GLU A 21 5.02 -8.19 17.50
C GLU A 21 3.73 -8.81 18.05
N ASP A 22 3.86 -9.70 19.05
CA ASP A 22 2.74 -10.34 19.75
C ASP A 22 1.67 -11.00 18.84
N GLY A 23 2.11 -11.60 17.74
CA GLY A 23 1.23 -12.26 16.77
C GLY A 23 0.50 -11.31 15.80
N LEU A 24 0.83 -10.01 15.84
CA LEU A 24 0.45 -9.03 14.84
C LEU A 24 1.61 -8.82 13.87
N TYR A 25 1.26 -8.73 12.60
CA TYR A 25 2.15 -8.43 11.49
C TYR A 25 1.88 -7.04 10.94
N VAL A 26 2.95 -6.32 10.71
CA VAL A 26 2.98 -5.19 9.79
C VAL A 26 3.74 -5.63 8.55
N VAL A 27 3.06 -5.72 7.42
CA VAL A 27 3.67 -6.06 6.12
C VAL A 27 3.60 -4.83 5.24
N SER A 28 4.75 -4.30 4.82
CA SER A 28 4.83 -3.06 4.06
C SER A 28 5.59 -3.26 2.75
N MET A 29 5.02 -2.78 1.64
CA MET A 29 5.60 -2.87 0.30
C MET A 29 5.76 -1.48 -0.30
N ASP A 30 6.93 -1.22 -0.88
CA ASP A 30 7.20 0.02 -1.62
C ASP A 30 6.76 -0.17 -3.08
N VAL A 31 5.89 0.70 -3.58
CA VAL A 31 5.12 0.46 -4.83
C VAL A 31 5.48 1.43 -5.95
N PHE A 32 5.63 2.73 -5.62
CA PHE A 32 5.97 3.82 -6.55
C PHE A 32 5.24 3.77 -7.91
N LYS A 33 3.90 3.76 -7.89
CA LYS A 33 3.06 3.77 -9.10
C LYS A 33 2.32 5.09 -9.23
N GLU A 34 2.26 5.65 -10.44
CA GLU A 34 1.40 6.80 -10.72
C GLU A 34 -0.08 6.40 -10.65
N VAL A 35 -0.91 7.27 -10.10
CA VAL A 35 -2.36 7.11 -10.06
C VAL A 35 -3.03 8.28 -10.77
N GLY A 36 -4.00 7.97 -11.63
CA GLY A 36 -4.63 8.98 -12.49
C GLY A 36 -5.53 9.98 -11.76
N ARG A 37 -5.87 9.71 -10.50
CA ARG A 37 -6.67 10.60 -9.65
C ARG A 37 -6.13 10.61 -8.23
N PHE A 38 -6.29 11.75 -7.57
CA PHE A 38 -6.04 11.86 -6.14
C PHE A 38 -7.06 11.00 -5.37
N PRO A 39 -6.64 10.22 -4.36
CA PRO A 39 -7.55 9.37 -3.58
C PRO A 39 -8.55 10.21 -2.77
N GLU A 40 -9.82 9.84 -2.84
CA GLU A 40 -10.86 10.41 -1.98
C GLU A 40 -11.01 9.61 -0.67
N GLY A 41 -11.43 10.26 0.41
CA GLY A 41 -11.80 9.61 1.67
C GLY A 41 -10.63 9.16 2.56
N GLY A 42 -9.40 9.56 2.27
CA GLY A 42 -8.23 9.29 3.12
C GLY A 42 -7.87 10.44 4.06
N GLU A 43 -7.18 10.12 5.16
CA GLU A 43 -6.57 11.11 6.05
C GLU A 43 -5.46 11.84 5.29
N THR A 44 -5.53 13.18 5.24
CA THR A 44 -4.59 14.00 4.48
C THR A 44 -3.67 14.79 5.40
N LEU A 45 -2.37 14.71 5.14
CA LEU A 45 -1.34 15.55 5.74
C LEU A 45 -0.78 16.49 4.68
N GLU A 46 -0.92 17.80 4.88
CA GLU A 46 -0.34 18.81 4.00
C GLU A 46 1.06 19.21 4.46
N ILE A 47 1.98 19.33 3.50
CA ILE A 47 3.37 19.71 3.74
C ILE A 47 3.69 20.93 2.88
N THR A 48 3.93 22.07 3.54
CA THR A 48 4.34 23.33 2.88
C THR A 48 3.41 23.78 1.75
N GLU A 49 2.11 23.46 1.84
CA GLU A 49 1.06 23.76 0.84
C GLU A 49 1.27 23.15 -0.57
N ARG A 50 2.41 22.52 -0.82
CA ARG A 50 2.86 22.04 -2.13
C ARG A 50 2.77 20.53 -2.28
N TYR A 51 2.87 19.81 -1.17
CA TYR A 51 2.84 18.36 -1.14
C TYR A 51 1.75 17.87 -0.21
N LYS A 52 1.14 16.75 -0.56
CA LYS A 52 0.17 16.08 0.32
C LYS A 52 0.52 14.62 0.45
N ILE A 53 0.40 14.10 1.66
CA ILE A 53 0.38 12.67 1.91
C ILE A 53 -1.06 12.30 2.22
N VAL A 54 -1.58 11.27 1.57
CA VAL A 54 -2.88 10.70 1.91
C VAL A 54 -2.70 9.28 2.39
N VAL A 55 -3.35 8.95 3.49
CA VAL A 55 -3.47 7.57 3.97
C VAL A 55 -4.93 7.16 3.83
N LYS A 56 -5.19 6.25 2.88
CA LYS A 56 -6.51 5.64 2.70
C LYS A 56 -6.47 4.25 3.29
N LYS A 57 -7.47 3.93 4.12
CA LYS A 57 -7.56 2.62 4.79
C LYS A 57 -8.73 1.83 4.22
N ARG A 58 -8.58 0.51 4.09
CA ARG A 58 -9.67 -0.42 3.82
C ARG A 58 -9.43 -1.72 4.58
N GLU A 59 -10.50 -2.45 4.86
CA GLU A 59 -10.39 -3.83 5.35
C GLU A 59 -9.73 -4.70 4.27
N LEU A 60 -8.82 -5.58 4.70
CA LEU A 60 -8.20 -6.58 3.85
C LEU A 60 -7.94 -7.82 4.69
N MET A 61 -8.50 -8.96 4.28
CA MET A 61 -8.44 -10.20 5.05
C MET A 61 -8.95 -9.98 6.50
N GLY A 62 -8.23 -10.46 7.51
CA GLY A 62 -8.52 -10.23 8.93
C GLY A 62 -7.92 -8.95 9.51
N GLY A 63 -7.42 -8.04 8.67
CA GLY A 63 -6.73 -6.82 9.10
C GLY A 63 -7.09 -5.58 8.29
N VAL A 64 -6.20 -4.60 8.34
CA VAL A 64 -6.37 -3.31 7.65
C VAL A 64 -5.24 -3.12 6.65
N CYS A 65 -5.61 -2.77 5.42
CA CYS A 65 -4.70 -2.30 4.39
C CYS A 65 -4.71 -0.77 4.36
N GLU A 66 -3.53 -0.17 4.44
CA GLU A 66 -3.29 1.26 4.32
C GLU A 66 -2.54 1.54 3.02
N PHE A 67 -3.10 2.41 2.19
CA PHE A 67 -2.47 2.94 0.99
C PHE A 67 -1.93 4.34 1.29
N VAL A 68 -0.65 4.55 1.03
CA VAL A 68 0.02 5.83 1.23
C VAL A 68 0.30 6.46 -0.12
N TYR A 69 -0.35 7.59 -0.37
CA TYR A 69 -0.19 8.37 -1.58
C TYR A 69 0.62 9.61 -1.29
N PHE A 70 1.43 9.98 -2.27
CA PHE A 70 2.15 11.24 -2.28
C PHE A 70 1.72 12.06 -3.50
N GLN A 71 1.18 13.24 -3.23
CA GLN A 71 0.86 14.23 -4.26
C GLN A 71 1.93 15.31 -4.27
N PHE A 72 2.43 15.58 -5.48
CA PHE A 72 3.37 16.65 -5.80
C PHE A 72 2.84 17.43 -7.01
N PRO A 73 3.41 18.60 -7.36
CA PRO A 73 2.87 19.40 -8.45
C PRO A 73 2.76 18.70 -9.81
N GLY A 74 3.52 17.63 -10.02
CA GLY A 74 3.53 16.86 -11.27
C GLY A 74 2.60 15.65 -11.30
N GLY A 75 1.91 15.32 -10.20
CA GLY A 75 1.02 14.16 -10.17
C GLY A 75 0.81 13.58 -8.78
N THR A 76 0.18 12.41 -8.74
CA THR A 76 -0.02 11.62 -7.52
C THR A 76 0.53 10.22 -7.73
N GLN A 77 1.24 9.72 -6.73
CA GLN A 77 1.78 8.36 -6.73
C GLN A 77 1.29 7.60 -5.50
N LEU A 78 0.94 6.33 -5.69
CA LEU A 78 0.89 5.35 -4.62
C LEU A 78 2.33 4.92 -4.32
N ILE A 79 2.85 5.34 -3.17
CA ILE A 79 4.26 5.13 -2.81
C ILE A 79 4.46 3.90 -1.92
N ASN A 80 3.48 3.56 -1.09
CA ASN A 80 3.55 2.44 -0.18
C ASN A 80 2.16 1.83 0.05
N VAL A 81 2.13 0.51 0.25
CA VAL A 81 0.97 -0.19 0.77
C VAL A 81 1.39 -0.99 2.00
N LYS A 82 0.53 -1.03 3.02
CA LYS A 82 0.84 -1.67 4.30
C LYS A 82 -0.37 -2.41 4.84
N TYR A 83 -0.19 -3.67 5.22
CA TYR A 83 -1.13 -4.43 6.01
C TYR A 83 -0.77 -4.36 7.50
N VAL A 84 -1.79 -4.28 8.36
CA VAL A 84 -1.68 -4.44 9.81
C VAL A 84 -2.77 -5.42 10.28
N GLY A 85 -2.38 -6.55 10.86
CA GLY A 85 -3.30 -7.57 11.35
C GLY A 85 -2.61 -8.88 11.71
N SER A 86 -3.36 -9.96 11.91
CA SER A 86 -2.82 -11.24 12.38
C SER A 86 -2.60 -12.30 11.29
N ASP A 87 -2.92 -11.99 10.03
CA ASP A 87 -2.72 -12.93 8.92
C ASP A 87 -1.23 -13.11 8.60
N PRO A 88 -0.81 -14.32 8.19
CA PRO A 88 0.59 -14.63 7.92
C PRO A 88 1.12 -13.85 6.69
N PRO A 89 2.37 -13.35 6.72
CA PRO A 89 2.95 -12.55 5.63
C PRO A 89 2.89 -13.23 4.26
N GLU A 90 3.02 -14.55 4.19
CA GLU A 90 2.98 -15.32 2.94
C GLU A 90 1.64 -15.22 2.22
N ALA A 91 0.54 -15.01 2.96
CA ALA A 91 -0.78 -14.76 2.39
C ALA A 91 -1.05 -13.26 2.15
N VAL A 92 -0.48 -12.41 3.00
CA VAL A 92 -0.68 -10.95 2.95
C VAL A 92 0.03 -10.31 1.76
N ILE A 93 1.27 -10.72 1.45
CA ILE A 93 2.05 -10.13 0.34
C ILE A 93 1.31 -10.23 -1.01
N PRO A 94 0.80 -11.40 -1.46
CA PRO A 94 0.05 -11.46 -2.70
C PRO A 94 -1.26 -10.66 -2.65
N ALA A 95 -1.96 -10.64 -1.49
CA ALA A 95 -3.18 -9.85 -1.33
C ALA A 95 -2.91 -8.33 -1.41
N LEU A 96 -1.77 -7.87 -0.90
CA LEU A 96 -1.32 -6.49 -1.04
C LEU A 96 -0.97 -6.14 -2.49
N ALA A 97 -0.34 -7.06 -3.22
CA ALA A 97 -0.05 -6.87 -4.65
C ALA A 97 -1.34 -6.73 -5.47
N GLU A 98 -2.33 -7.60 -5.24
CA GLU A 98 -3.64 -7.50 -5.87
C GLU A 98 -4.34 -6.17 -5.51
N ALA A 99 -4.29 -5.78 -4.24
CA ALA A 99 -4.84 -4.52 -3.76
C ALA A 99 -4.21 -3.29 -4.45
N VAL A 100 -2.90 -3.34 -4.72
CA VAL A 100 -2.20 -2.32 -5.50
C VAL A 100 -2.73 -2.28 -6.93
N ASP A 101 -2.83 -3.43 -7.59
CA ASP A 101 -3.28 -3.52 -8.98
C ASP A 101 -4.69 -2.95 -9.17
N GLU A 102 -5.61 -3.23 -8.24
CA GLU A 102 -6.97 -2.65 -8.22
C GLU A 102 -6.96 -1.12 -8.11
N GLU A 103 -6.08 -0.57 -7.27
CA GLU A 103 -6.05 0.86 -6.96
C GLU A 103 -5.36 1.66 -8.08
N VAL A 104 -4.38 1.07 -8.78
CA VAL A 104 -3.69 1.72 -9.91
C VAL A 104 -4.39 1.52 -11.26
N SER A 105 -5.24 0.49 -11.38
CA SER A 105 -5.96 0.16 -12.62
C SER A 105 -7.47 0.50 -12.65
N PRO A 106 -8.02 1.60 -12.07
CA PRO A 106 -9.46 1.85 -12.08
C PRO A 106 -10.11 2.05 -13.48
N GLY A 107 -9.33 1.96 -14.57
CA GLY A 107 -9.71 2.40 -15.92
C GLY A 107 -10.17 1.33 -16.92
N GLU A 108 -10.07 0.02 -16.64
CA GLU A 108 -10.39 -1.01 -17.64
C GLU A 108 -11.76 -1.70 -17.49
N LYS A 109 -12.49 -1.50 -16.39
CA LYS A 109 -13.78 -2.19 -16.16
C LYS A 109 -15.04 -1.47 -16.67
N ASN A 110 -14.94 -0.32 -17.37
CA ASN A 110 -16.11 0.42 -17.88
C ASN A 110 -15.90 0.95 -19.31
N ARG A 111 -15.57 0.07 -20.26
CA ARG A 111 -15.71 0.34 -21.70
C ARG A 111 -16.34 -0.86 -22.41
N ASP A 112 -17.51 -1.27 -21.94
CA ASP A 112 -18.46 -2.06 -22.72
C ASP A 112 -19.86 -1.82 -22.14
N ASN A 113 -20.53 -0.80 -22.68
CA ASN A 113 -21.99 -0.69 -22.79
C ASN A 113 -22.35 0.47 -23.73
#